data_AF-A0A940BZN9-F1
#
_entry.id   AF-A0A940BZN9-F1
#
_cell.length_a   1.000
_cell.length_b   1.000
_cell.length_c   1.000
_cell.angle_alpha   90.00
_cell.angle_beta   90.00
_cell.angle_gamma   90.00
#
_symmetry.space_group_name_H-M   'P 1'
#
loop_
_entity.id
_entity.type
_entity.pdbx_description
1 polymer ?
#
loop_
_entity_poly.entity_id
_entity_poly.type
_entity_poly.pdbx_seq_one_letter_code
_entity_poly.pdbx_strand_id
1 'polypeptide(L)'
;MNIKKILAGVSALAVAAALSGCGAKPSEPEQTPTEPETEAVTEEVTEEPTEEPTEPEPPHPVEASDPNAITFDDGVFSFASPKTTDDDSAQGTLEVVEVEGNPMLRFTDDGNNYDKGTVQKIQIDAAMLLTPEDLAKVKSIEMDVYADATGSKLDTEDAAGVNAPGWIGGGGGANVSGDNWYQFGEWSGGEYNFPMSGAVHAEFKFLLYKGGKHWDETMTEAALLVMRWGAQNDSNFYIDNIVFYDEDGNSLPINLSEGSAEPTPQEEAAADVLDQITGAEGLAEEVNAEMQNTIDTVNTALENIEIAANDNGE
;
A
#
# COMPACT_ATOMS: atom_id res chain seq x y z
N MET A 1 24.52 -20.86 6.60
CA MET A 1 25.29 -20.93 5.33
C MET A 1 24.81 -19.77 4.49
N ASN A 2 25.62 -18.71 4.43
CA ASN A 2 25.31 -17.44 3.74
C ASN A 2 25.34 -17.63 2.23
N ILE A 3 24.25 -17.30 1.55
CA ILE A 3 24.26 -16.87 0.15
C ILE A 3 23.33 -15.66 0.03
N LYS A 4 23.93 -14.48 0.13
CA LYS A 4 23.41 -13.24 -0.45
C LYS A 4 23.39 -13.41 -1.98
N LYS A 5 22.23 -13.19 -2.59
CA LYS A 5 22.07 -12.95 -4.05
C LYS A 5 21.24 -11.67 -4.15
N ILE A 6 21.89 -10.51 -4.28
CA ILE A 6 22.25 -9.86 -5.55
C ILE A 6 21.02 -9.73 -6.46
N LEU A 7 20.39 -8.55 -6.43
CA LEU A 7 19.67 -8.03 -7.58
C LEU A 7 20.24 -6.65 -7.92
N ALA A 8 21.16 -6.63 -8.87
CA ALA A 8 21.62 -5.43 -9.57
C ALA A 8 22.02 -5.85 -10.99
N GLY A 9 21.53 -5.17 -12.03
CA GLY A 9 21.88 -5.46 -13.42
C GLY A 9 20.78 -5.12 -14.43
N VAL A 10 20.49 -3.84 -14.66
CA VAL A 10 21.02 -3.00 -15.76
C VAL A 10 20.22 -3.13 -17.07
N SER A 11 19.50 -2.05 -17.37
CA SER A 11 18.94 -1.69 -18.67
C SER A 11 20.05 -1.57 -19.72
N ALA A 12 19.97 -2.38 -20.79
CA ALA A 12 20.82 -2.23 -21.96
C ALA A 12 20.04 -1.52 -23.06
N LEU A 13 20.25 -0.19 -23.17
CA LEU A 13 19.86 0.59 -24.33
C LEU A 13 20.87 0.33 -25.46
N ALA A 14 20.42 -0.33 -26.53
CA ALA A 14 21.23 -0.54 -27.73
C ALA A 14 21.11 0.68 -28.65
N VAL A 15 22.16 1.49 -28.74
CA VAL A 15 22.40 2.36 -29.91
C VAL A 15 23.77 2.03 -30.45
N ALA A 16 23.81 1.51 -31.68
CA ALA A 16 25.02 1.26 -32.43
C ALA A 16 24.99 1.98 -33.77
N ALA A 17 26.19 2.39 -34.17
CA ALA A 17 26.67 2.77 -35.51
C ALA A 17 26.54 4.27 -35.91
N ALA A 18 27.56 4.95 -36.45
CA ALA A 18 29.01 4.68 -36.58
C ALA A 18 29.76 5.92 -37.14
N LEU A 19 31.07 6.00 -36.86
CA LEU A 19 32.20 6.48 -37.68
C LEU A 19 32.38 7.99 -37.99
N SER A 20 33.51 8.55 -37.50
CA SER A 20 34.75 8.82 -38.29
C SER A 20 35.59 9.97 -37.70
N GLY A 21 36.92 9.78 -37.57
CA GLY A 21 37.88 10.90 -37.70
C GLY A 21 39.03 10.98 -36.68
N CYS A 22 40.23 10.55 -37.10
CA CYS A 22 41.52 10.61 -36.39
C CYS A 22 42.04 12.03 -36.10
N GLY A 23 42.87 12.20 -35.06
CA GLY A 23 43.80 13.33 -34.95
C GLY A 23 44.62 13.34 -33.65
N ALA A 24 45.94 13.34 -33.77
CA ALA A 24 46.94 13.11 -32.71
C ALA A 24 47.28 14.32 -31.80
N LYS A 25 47.83 14.01 -30.61
CA LYS A 25 48.54 14.88 -29.64
C LYS A 25 49.82 15.53 -30.24
N PRO A 26 50.33 16.67 -29.75
CA PRO A 26 51.24 16.68 -28.57
C PRO A 26 51.27 17.96 -27.69
N SER A 27 52.10 17.89 -26.64
CA SER A 27 52.29 18.73 -25.45
C SER A 27 53.20 19.99 -25.60
N GLU A 28 52.98 21.00 -24.74
CA GLU A 28 53.87 22.03 -24.06
C GLU A 28 55.03 22.75 -24.81
N PRO A 29 55.49 23.99 -24.43
CA PRO A 29 55.82 24.43 -23.05
C PRO A 29 55.58 25.93 -22.64
N GLU A 30 55.69 26.14 -21.33
CA GLU A 30 56.16 27.28 -20.51
C GLU A 30 56.27 28.72 -21.06
N GLN A 31 55.75 29.67 -20.27
CA GLN A 31 56.45 30.91 -19.86
C GLN A 31 55.78 31.58 -18.65
N THR A 32 56.52 31.64 -17.53
CA THR A 32 56.38 32.58 -16.39
C THR A 32 56.64 34.03 -16.86
N PRO A 33 56.14 35.11 -16.20
CA PRO A 33 56.60 35.45 -14.85
C PRO A 33 55.69 36.33 -13.94
N THR A 34 56.12 36.40 -12.68
CA THR A 34 56.04 37.54 -11.73
C THR A 34 54.89 37.56 -10.70
N GLU A 35 55.32 37.29 -9.47
CA GLU A 35 54.67 37.46 -8.18
C GLU A 35 54.28 38.93 -7.91
N PRO A 36 53.20 39.17 -7.15
CA PRO A 36 53.44 39.83 -5.88
C PRO A 36 52.76 39.11 -4.70
N GLU A 37 53.46 39.14 -3.57
CA GLU A 37 52.95 38.80 -2.24
C GLU A 37 51.58 39.43 -2.00
N THR A 38 50.63 38.63 -1.52
CA THR A 38 49.43 39.13 -0.85
C THR A 38 49.12 38.22 0.33
N GLU A 39 48.78 38.87 1.42
CA GLU A 39 48.78 38.43 2.80
C GLU A 39 47.96 37.16 3.07
N ALA A 40 48.45 36.35 4.01
CA ALA A 40 47.74 35.20 4.55
C ALA A 40 46.47 35.67 5.29
N VAL A 41 45.33 35.57 4.61
CA VAL A 41 44.02 35.62 5.24
C VAL A 41 43.81 34.29 5.94
N THR A 42 43.74 34.33 7.27
CA THR A 42 43.30 33.20 8.08
C THR A 42 41.79 33.11 7.88
N GLU A 43 41.33 32.18 7.04
CA GLU A 43 39.91 31.82 6.98
C GLU A 43 39.56 31.14 8.30
N GLU A 44 38.76 31.81 9.12
CA GLU A 44 37.99 31.14 10.17
C GLU A 44 37.05 30.16 9.47
N VAL A 45 37.37 28.87 9.56
CA VAL A 45 36.45 27.79 9.26
C VAL A 45 35.28 27.96 10.22
N THR A 46 34.21 28.56 9.71
CA THR A 46 32.90 28.50 10.34
C THR A 46 32.47 27.06 10.21
N GLU A 47 32.51 26.30 11.31
CA GLU A 47 31.84 25.01 11.36
C GLU A 47 30.36 25.26 11.05
N GLU A 48 29.89 24.79 9.90
CA GLU A 48 28.46 24.69 9.66
C GLU A 48 27.87 23.83 10.78
N PRO A 49 26.76 24.24 11.41
CA PRO A 49 26.10 23.40 12.39
C PRO A 49 25.73 22.10 11.68
N THR A 50 26.30 21.00 12.15
CA THR A 50 25.85 19.67 11.75
C THR A 50 24.40 19.58 12.20
N GLU A 51 23.46 19.63 11.25
CA GLU A 51 22.07 19.31 11.55
C GLU A 51 22.04 17.91 12.13
N GLU A 52 21.49 17.76 13.35
CA GLU A 52 21.24 16.45 13.91
C GLU A 52 20.35 15.68 12.93
N PRO A 53 20.66 14.41 12.62
CA PRO A 53 19.82 13.62 11.74
C PRO A 53 18.43 13.53 12.37
N THR A 54 17.46 14.20 11.74
CA THR A 54 16.05 14.13 12.13
C THR A 54 15.60 12.68 12.01
N GLU A 55 15.02 12.14 13.07
CA GLU A 55 14.39 10.82 13.03
C GLU A 55 13.31 10.84 11.94
N PRO A 56 13.25 9.84 11.06
CA PRO A 56 12.25 9.83 9.99
C PRO A 56 10.85 9.79 10.61
N GLU A 57 9.99 10.71 10.19
CA GLU A 57 8.59 10.75 10.62
C GLU A 57 7.78 9.67 9.86
N PRO A 58 6.79 9.04 10.53
CA PRO A 58 5.91 8.11 9.85
C PRO A 58 5.16 8.83 8.72
N PRO A 59 4.95 8.17 7.58
CA PRO A 59 4.24 8.77 6.47
C PRO A 59 2.74 8.90 6.78
N HIS A 60 2.10 9.92 6.20
CA HIS A 60 0.68 10.20 6.35
C HIS A 60 -0.10 9.87 5.07
N PRO A 61 -1.40 9.56 5.16
CA PRO A 61 -2.30 9.47 4.01
C PRO A 61 -2.31 10.77 3.19
N VAL A 62 -2.55 10.65 1.88
CA VAL A 62 -2.62 11.78 0.96
C VAL A 62 -4.09 12.13 0.70
N GLU A 63 -4.43 13.41 0.85
CA GLU A 63 -5.73 13.95 0.49
C GLU A 63 -5.88 14.11 -1.03
N ALA A 64 -7.05 13.80 -1.59
CA ALA A 64 -7.34 14.06 -2.99
C ALA A 64 -7.31 15.57 -3.32
N SER A 65 -6.65 15.90 -4.43
CA SER A 65 -6.74 17.24 -5.03
C SER A 65 -7.68 17.32 -6.24
N ASP A 66 -7.98 16.18 -6.87
CA ASP A 66 -8.84 16.13 -8.06
C ASP A 66 -10.32 16.13 -7.65
N PRO A 67 -11.17 17.01 -8.19
CA PRO A 67 -12.59 17.08 -7.81
C PRO A 67 -13.41 15.87 -8.26
N ASN A 68 -12.88 15.02 -9.15
CA ASN A 68 -13.51 13.78 -9.58
C ASN A 68 -12.85 12.54 -8.96
N ALA A 69 -11.97 12.71 -7.96
CA ALA A 69 -11.43 11.60 -7.20
C ALA A 69 -12.53 10.92 -6.38
N ILE A 70 -12.44 9.59 -6.31
CA ILE A 70 -13.21 8.78 -5.37
C ILE A 70 -12.39 8.71 -4.08
N THR A 71 -12.90 9.33 -3.01
CA THR A 71 -12.24 9.46 -1.69
C THR A 71 -12.95 8.70 -0.57
N PHE A 72 -13.99 7.93 -0.88
CA PHE A 72 -14.79 7.17 0.09
C PHE A 72 -15.38 7.97 1.27
N ASP A 73 -15.34 9.32 1.23
CA ASP A 73 -15.93 10.22 2.25
C ASP A 73 -17.43 10.01 2.47
N ASP A 74 -18.12 9.50 1.45
CA ASP A 74 -19.55 9.17 1.48
C ASP A 74 -19.83 7.74 1.96
N GLY A 75 -18.79 6.95 2.22
CA GLY A 75 -18.86 5.54 2.62
C GLY A 75 -19.34 4.61 1.50
N VAL A 76 -19.45 5.08 0.26
CA VAL A 76 -19.97 4.29 -0.85
C VAL A 76 -18.85 3.52 -1.52
N PHE A 77 -18.96 2.19 -1.56
CA PHE A 77 -18.02 1.30 -2.25
C PHE A 77 -18.70 0.14 -2.99
N SER A 78 -20.02 0.22 -3.27
CA SER A 78 -20.78 -0.87 -3.91
C SER A 78 -20.29 -1.27 -5.32
N PHE A 79 -19.42 -0.45 -5.92
CA PHE A 79 -18.72 -0.74 -7.17
C PHE A 79 -17.45 -1.58 -6.98
N ALA A 80 -17.06 -1.88 -5.73
CA ALA A 80 -15.86 -2.61 -5.39
C ALA A 80 -16.20 -3.93 -4.69
N SER A 81 -15.41 -4.97 -4.95
CA SER A 81 -15.56 -6.29 -4.32
C SER A 81 -14.20 -6.97 -4.09
N PRO A 82 -14.05 -7.77 -3.03
CA PRO A 82 -12.81 -8.53 -2.82
C PRO A 82 -12.78 -9.71 -3.80
N LYS A 83 -11.67 -9.89 -4.51
CA LYS A 83 -11.49 -11.01 -5.43
C LYS A 83 -10.80 -12.16 -4.69
N THR A 84 -11.58 -13.07 -4.11
CA THR A 84 -11.10 -14.15 -3.22
C THR A 84 -11.19 -15.55 -3.83
N THR A 85 -11.72 -15.69 -5.04
CA THR A 85 -12.07 -17.01 -5.61
C THR A 85 -10.94 -17.70 -6.35
N ASP A 86 -9.89 -16.98 -6.77
CA ASP A 86 -8.81 -17.56 -7.55
C ASP A 86 -7.75 -18.18 -6.62
N ASP A 87 -7.07 -19.24 -7.08
CA ASP A 87 -6.14 -20.03 -6.24
C ASP A 87 -4.99 -19.22 -5.61
N ASP A 88 -4.60 -18.10 -6.24
CA ASP A 88 -3.56 -17.18 -5.79
C ASP A 88 -4.12 -15.98 -5.00
N SER A 89 -5.42 -15.95 -4.74
CA SER A 89 -6.08 -14.82 -4.08
C SER A 89 -6.12 -14.99 -2.56
N ALA A 90 -5.79 -13.90 -1.87
CA ALA A 90 -5.96 -13.85 -0.43
C ALA A 90 -7.45 -13.85 -0.08
N GLN A 91 -7.78 -14.35 1.10
CA GLN A 91 -9.15 -14.31 1.64
C GLN A 91 -9.31 -13.05 2.48
N GLY A 92 -10.47 -12.40 2.36
CA GLY A 92 -10.70 -11.15 3.07
C GLY A 92 -12.04 -10.50 2.73
N THR A 93 -12.24 -9.32 3.32
CA THR A 93 -13.46 -8.51 3.17
C THR A 93 -13.11 -7.05 2.89
N LEU A 94 -14.07 -6.29 2.38
CA LEU A 94 -13.93 -4.85 2.14
C LEU A 94 -14.76 -4.04 3.12
N GLU A 95 -14.22 -2.90 3.54
CA GLU A 95 -14.89 -1.90 4.37
C GLU A 95 -14.24 -0.54 4.18
N VAL A 96 -14.99 0.55 4.40
CA VAL A 96 -14.43 1.90 4.47
C VAL A 96 -14.04 2.20 5.91
N VAL A 97 -12.79 2.62 6.13
CA VAL A 97 -12.26 2.97 7.46
C VAL A 97 -11.51 4.29 7.43
N GLU A 98 -11.58 5.03 8.53
CA GLU A 98 -10.85 6.28 8.70
C GLU A 98 -9.42 6.00 9.18
N VAL A 99 -8.42 6.50 8.46
CA VAL A 99 -7.01 6.49 8.88
C VAL A 99 -6.53 7.93 8.96
N GLU A 100 -6.19 8.36 10.17
CA GLU A 100 -5.73 9.73 10.44
C GLU A 100 -6.67 10.84 9.93
N GLY A 101 -7.98 10.54 9.87
CA GLY A 101 -9.00 11.46 9.37
C GLY A 101 -9.33 11.32 7.89
N ASN A 102 -8.62 10.45 7.15
CA ASN A 102 -8.89 10.16 5.74
C ASN A 102 -9.63 8.81 5.58
N PRO A 103 -10.89 8.78 5.12
CA PRO A 103 -11.62 7.55 4.80
C PRO A 103 -11.01 6.82 3.60
N MET A 104 -10.71 5.54 3.74
CA MET A 104 -10.15 4.72 2.66
C MET A 104 -10.82 3.35 2.59
N LEU A 105 -10.85 2.75 1.39
CA LEU A 105 -11.33 1.38 1.23
C LEU A 105 -10.25 0.39 1.66
N ARG A 106 -10.51 -0.34 2.75
CA ARG A 106 -9.64 -1.38 3.28
C ARG A 106 -10.08 -2.76 2.82
N PHE A 107 -9.13 -3.55 2.34
CA PHE A 107 -9.17 -5.00 2.28
C PHE A 107 -8.54 -5.57 3.56
N THR A 108 -9.37 -6.18 4.40
CA THR A 108 -8.94 -6.87 5.62
C THR A 108 -8.69 -8.33 5.30
N ASP A 109 -7.44 -8.78 5.49
CA ASP A 109 -6.99 -10.15 5.20
C ASP A 109 -7.35 -11.15 6.30
N ASP A 110 -7.41 -12.45 5.98
CA ASP A 110 -7.56 -13.54 6.96
C ASP A 110 -6.32 -13.78 7.84
N GLY A 111 -5.24 -13.02 7.62
CA GLY A 111 -4.00 -13.06 8.39
C GLY A 111 -3.03 -14.16 7.94
N ASN A 112 -3.22 -14.72 6.74
CA ASN A 112 -2.36 -15.79 6.23
C ASN A 112 -1.80 -15.51 4.83
N ASN A 113 -2.04 -14.33 4.25
CA ASN A 113 -1.65 -14.08 2.86
C ASN A 113 -0.14 -14.24 2.63
N TYR A 114 0.68 -13.74 3.56
CA TYR A 114 2.13 -13.82 3.45
C TYR A 114 2.61 -15.28 3.49
N ASP A 115 2.13 -16.06 4.47
CA ASP A 115 2.54 -17.45 4.63
C ASP A 115 2.07 -18.34 3.47
N LYS A 116 0.90 -18.04 2.89
CA LYS A 116 0.34 -18.75 1.74
C LYS A 116 0.88 -18.25 0.40
N GLY A 117 1.58 -17.11 0.38
CA GLY A 117 2.03 -16.45 -0.84
C GLY A 117 0.88 -15.96 -1.73
N THR A 118 -0.29 -15.68 -1.14
CA THR A 118 -1.47 -15.19 -1.86
C THR A 118 -1.49 -13.66 -1.95
N VAL A 119 -2.19 -13.16 -2.95
CA VAL A 119 -2.24 -11.74 -3.33
C VAL A 119 -3.58 -11.15 -2.90
N GLN A 120 -3.55 -10.00 -2.21
CA GLN A 120 -4.76 -9.24 -1.92
C GLN A 120 -5.23 -8.54 -3.19
N LYS A 121 -6.51 -8.68 -3.52
CA LYS A 121 -7.08 -8.24 -4.79
C LYS A 121 -8.42 -7.56 -4.59
N ILE A 122 -8.54 -6.34 -5.10
CA ILE A 122 -9.78 -5.55 -5.11
C ILE A 122 -10.23 -5.40 -6.56
N GLN A 123 -11.44 -5.84 -6.88
CA GLN A 123 -12.08 -5.60 -8.17
C GLN A 123 -12.97 -4.37 -8.08
N ILE A 124 -12.82 -3.44 -9.01
CA ILE A 124 -13.63 -2.23 -9.19
C ILE A 124 -14.37 -2.36 -10.52
N ASP A 125 -15.68 -2.12 -10.53
CA ASP A 125 -16.46 -1.99 -11.76
C ASP A 125 -16.59 -0.52 -12.17
N ALA A 126 -15.78 -0.11 -13.14
CA ALA A 126 -15.79 1.25 -13.67
C ALA A 126 -17.10 1.59 -14.41
N ALA A 127 -17.88 0.61 -14.87
CA ALA A 127 -19.18 0.84 -15.51
C ALA A 127 -20.24 1.31 -14.51
N MET A 128 -20.05 1.06 -13.21
CA MET A 128 -20.89 1.61 -12.15
C MET A 128 -20.52 3.05 -11.76
N LEU A 129 -19.33 3.51 -12.16
CA LEU A 129 -18.74 4.79 -11.79
C LEU A 129 -18.81 5.84 -12.89
N LEU A 130 -18.87 5.43 -14.16
CA LEU A 130 -18.81 6.30 -15.32
C LEU A 130 -20.04 6.12 -16.19
N THR A 131 -20.41 7.18 -16.92
CA THR A 131 -21.39 7.03 -17.99
C THR A 131 -20.80 6.12 -19.10
N PRO A 132 -21.63 5.43 -19.90
CA PRO A 132 -21.12 4.64 -21.02
C PRO A 132 -20.25 5.45 -21.99
N GLU A 133 -20.58 6.73 -22.19
CA GLU A 133 -19.80 7.63 -23.04
C GLU A 133 -18.42 7.93 -22.44
N ASP A 134 -18.35 8.18 -21.12
CA ASP A 134 -17.09 8.50 -20.44
C ASP A 134 -16.23 7.26 -20.22
N LEU A 135 -16.85 6.08 -20.05
CA LEU A 135 -16.16 4.81 -19.96
C LEU A 135 -15.28 4.55 -21.20
N ALA A 136 -15.77 4.87 -22.40
CA ALA A 136 -15.01 4.74 -23.64
C ALA A 136 -13.84 5.75 -23.76
N LYS A 137 -13.88 6.84 -22.99
CA LYS A 137 -12.85 7.89 -23.01
C LYS A 137 -11.65 7.55 -22.13
N VAL A 138 -11.79 6.66 -21.14
CA VAL A 138 -10.74 6.32 -20.18
C VAL A 138 -9.41 5.92 -20.86
N LYS A 139 -8.31 6.62 -20.52
CA LYS A 139 -6.92 6.43 -21.01
C LYS A 139 -5.84 6.34 -19.94
N SER A 140 -6.11 6.76 -18.71
CA SER A 140 -5.33 6.36 -17.53
C SER A 140 -6.24 6.28 -16.32
N ILE A 141 -5.81 5.50 -15.33
CA ILE A 141 -6.35 5.55 -13.97
C ILE A 141 -5.20 5.83 -13.03
N GLU A 142 -5.43 6.69 -12.06
CA GLU A 142 -4.54 6.88 -10.91
C GLU A 142 -5.29 6.50 -9.65
N MET A 143 -4.54 6.03 -8.66
CA MET A 143 -5.02 5.85 -7.30
C MET A 143 -3.82 5.78 -6.36
N ASP A 144 -4.06 6.01 -5.09
CA ASP A 144 -3.09 5.76 -4.05
C ASP A 144 -3.38 4.41 -3.39
N VAL A 145 -2.31 3.66 -3.13
CA VAL A 145 -2.41 2.39 -2.42
C VAL A 145 -1.54 2.38 -1.18
N TYR A 146 -2.01 1.71 -0.13
CA TYR A 146 -1.37 1.67 1.17
C TYR A 146 -1.45 0.27 1.78
N ALA A 147 -0.67 0.03 2.83
CA ALA A 147 -0.82 -1.13 3.70
C ALA A 147 -0.43 -0.80 5.14
N ASP A 148 -1.09 -1.43 6.10
CA ASP A 148 -0.69 -1.45 7.50
C ASP A 148 -0.31 -2.86 7.92
N ALA A 149 0.70 -2.98 8.77
CA ALA A 149 1.18 -4.26 9.26
C ALA A 149 0.30 -4.79 10.39
N THR A 150 -0.29 -5.97 10.17
CA THR A 150 -1.00 -6.72 11.21
C THR A 150 -0.11 -7.77 11.87
N GLY A 151 1.01 -8.11 11.22
CA GLY A 151 2.01 -9.04 11.74
C GLY A 151 3.36 -8.38 12.02
N SER A 152 4.28 -9.17 12.57
CA SER A 152 5.68 -8.78 12.83
C SER A 152 6.63 -9.82 12.23
N LYS A 153 6.51 -10.06 10.92
CA LYS A 153 7.27 -11.08 10.18
C LYS A 153 8.36 -10.50 9.27
N LEU A 154 8.44 -9.17 9.13
CA LEU A 154 9.42 -8.53 8.26
C LEU A 154 10.81 -8.56 8.90
N ASP A 155 11.80 -9.11 8.19
CA ASP A 155 13.21 -9.00 8.56
C ASP A 155 13.88 -7.93 7.68
N THR A 156 14.50 -6.94 8.32
CA THR A 156 15.31 -5.89 7.66
C THR A 156 16.80 -6.13 7.90
N GLU A 157 17.67 -5.28 7.35
CA GLU A 157 19.10 -5.37 7.62
C GLU A 157 19.44 -5.07 9.10
N ASP A 158 18.62 -4.26 9.77
CA ASP A 158 18.87 -3.74 11.12
C ASP A 158 18.11 -4.49 12.21
N ALA A 159 16.95 -5.09 11.89
CA ALA A 159 16.09 -5.75 12.86
C ALA A 159 15.32 -6.94 12.26
N ALA A 160 15.04 -7.95 13.09
CA ALA A 160 14.18 -9.06 12.74
C ALA A 160 12.79 -8.88 13.37
N GLY A 161 11.74 -9.34 12.69
CA GLY A 161 10.37 -9.25 13.19
C GLY A 161 9.84 -7.82 13.35
N VAL A 162 10.10 -6.96 12.36
CA VAL A 162 9.59 -5.59 12.29
C VAL A 162 8.09 -5.60 12.00
N ASN A 163 7.32 -4.80 12.74
CA ASN A 163 5.91 -4.53 12.46
C ASN A 163 5.81 -3.42 11.40
N ALA A 164 6.04 -3.81 10.15
CA ALA A 164 5.89 -2.93 8.99
C ALA A 164 5.45 -3.76 7.77
N PRO A 165 4.73 -3.16 6.80
CA PRO A 165 4.25 -3.88 5.64
C PRO A 165 5.38 -4.25 4.67
N GLY A 166 6.55 -3.64 4.81
CA GLY A 166 7.72 -3.83 3.95
C GLY A 166 7.51 -3.18 2.58
N TRP A 167 7.98 -3.86 1.54
CA TRP A 167 7.71 -3.47 0.16
C TRP A 167 6.23 -3.61 -0.18
N ILE A 168 5.69 -2.57 -0.82
CA ILE A 168 4.34 -2.54 -1.35
C ILE A 168 4.42 -2.28 -2.83
N GLY A 169 3.86 -3.18 -3.64
CA GLY A 169 3.69 -2.99 -5.07
C GLY A 169 2.23 -2.83 -5.46
N GLY A 170 1.90 -1.73 -6.13
CA GLY A 170 0.61 -1.52 -6.79
C GLY A 170 0.67 -1.99 -8.24
N GLY A 171 -0.20 -2.93 -8.62
CA GLY A 171 -0.31 -3.44 -9.98
C GLY A 171 -1.70 -4.05 -10.24
N GLY A 172 -1.91 -4.66 -11.41
CA GLY A 172 -3.24 -5.19 -11.73
C GLY A 172 -3.49 -5.57 -13.18
N GLY A 173 -4.77 -5.66 -13.51
CA GLY A 173 -5.24 -5.83 -14.88
C GLY A 173 -6.71 -5.42 -15.02
N ALA A 174 -7.24 -5.49 -16.24
CA ALA A 174 -8.64 -5.20 -16.51
C ALA A 174 -9.21 -6.09 -17.61
N ASN A 175 -10.53 -6.30 -17.58
CA ASN A 175 -11.23 -6.78 -18.76
C ASN A 175 -11.27 -5.69 -19.82
N VAL A 176 -11.44 -6.06 -21.09
CA VAL A 176 -11.62 -5.12 -22.20
C VAL A 176 -12.65 -5.63 -23.19
N SER A 177 -13.07 -4.73 -24.07
CA SER A 177 -13.97 -5.03 -25.18
C SER A 177 -13.57 -6.30 -25.95
N GLY A 178 -14.59 -7.07 -26.33
CA GLY A 178 -14.41 -8.37 -26.99
C GLY A 178 -13.95 -9.49 -26.06
N ASP A 179 -14.26 -9.42 -24.77
CA ASP A 179 -14.07 -10.47 -23.75
C ASP A 179 -12.60 -10.91 -23.61
N ASN A 180 -11.69 -9.95 -23.49
CA ASN A 180 -10.27 -10.21 -23.26
C ASN A 180 -9.83 -9.67 -21.89
N TRP A 181 -8.82 -10.33 -21.30
CA TRP A 181 -8.12 -9.81 -20.12
C TRP A 181 -6.81 -9.16 -20.53
N TYR A 182 -6.45 -8.07 -19.85
CA TYR A 182 -5.17 -7.38 -20.04
C TYR A 182 -4.47 -7.11 -18.72
N GLN A 183 -3.22 -7.54 -18.62
CA GLN A 183 -2.35 -7.24 -17.48
C GLN A 183 -1.65 -5.91 -17.69
N PHE A 184 -1.57 -5.07 -16.65
CA PHE A 184 -0.78 -3.85 -16.73
C PHE A 184 0.70 -4.17 -16.87
N GLY A 185 1.38 -3.44 -17.75
CA GLY A 185 2.79 -3.68 -18.08
C GLY A 185 3.78 -2.97 -17.16
N GLU A 186 3.30 -2.06 -16.32
CA GLU A 186 4.08 -1.30 -15.34
C GLU A 186 3.40 -1.41 -13.96
N TRP A 187 4.21 -1.33 -12.90
CA TRP A 187 3.76 -1.32 -11.51
C TRP A 187 4.54 -0.25 -10.73
N SER A 188 3.89 0.36 -9.75
CA SER A 188 4.51 1.29 -8.80
C SER A 188 4.82 0.58 -7.49
N GLY A 189 5.77 1.07 -6.71
CA GLY A 189 6.01 0.51 -5.38
C GLY A 189 6.88 1.39 -4.48
N GLY A 190 6.87 1.05 -3.20
CA GLY A 190 7.64 1.72 -2.14
C GLY A 190 8.04 0.74 -1.03
N GLU A 191 9.10 1.07 -0.31
CA GLU A 191 9.60 0.29 0.84
C GLU A 191 9.28 1.05 2.13
N TYR A 192 8.71 0.35 3.12
CA TYR A 192 8.27 0.97 4.38
C TYR A 192 8.67 0.15 5.60
N ASN A 193 9.15 0.87 6.62
CA ASN A 193 9.58 0.32 7.90
C ASN A 193 8.75 0.85 9.09
N PHE A 194 7.63 1.52 8.83
CA PHE A 194 6.65 1.94 9.82
C PHE A 194 5.43 1.01 9.82
N PRO A 195 4.63 0.96 10.91
CA PRO A 195 3.42 0.14 10.95
C PRO A 195 2.42 0.46 9.84
N MET A 196 2.28 1.73 9.44
CA MET A 196 1.48 2.17 8.30
C MET A 196 2.41 2.69 7.20
N SER A 197 2.11 2.34 5.94
CA SER A 197 2.82 2.88 4.79
C SER A 197 2.36 4.29 4.43
N GLY A 198 3.20 4.99 3.68
CA GLY A 198 2.75 6.15 2.93
C GLY A 198 2.01 5.74 1.66
N ALA A 199 1.51 6.74 0.94
CA ALA A 199 0.93 6.53 -0.38
C ALA A 199 1.97 5.98 -1.34
N VAL A 200 1.68 4.82 -1.93
CA VAL A 200 2.27 4.43 -3.21
C VAL A 200 1.33 4.92 -4.29
N HIS A 201 1.72 5.98 -4.99
CA HIS A 201 0.95 6.47 -6.13
C HIS A 201 1.02 5.47 -7.29
N ALA A 202 -0.07 4.74 -7.49
CA ALA A 202 -0.21 3.75 -8.54
C ALA A 202 -0.85 4.42 -9.76
N GLU A 203 -0.01 4.69 -10.76
CA GLU A 203 -0.49 5.17 -12.05
C GLU A 203 -0.65 3.99 -13.00
N PHE A 204 -1.90 3.64 -13.27
CA PHE A 204 -2.26 2.68 -14.29
C PHE A 204 -2.28 3.39 -15.64
N LYS A 205 -1.07 3.57 -16.20
CA LYS A 205 -0.90 3.95 -17.59
C LYS A 205 -1.40 2.80 -18.46
N PHE A 206 -2.61 2.96 -18.97
CA PHE A 206 -3.22 1.98 -19.86
C PHE A 206 -2.42 1.81 -21.15
N LEU A 207 -1.54 0.81 -21.16
CA LEU A 207 -1.09 0.17 -22.40
C LEU A 207 -2.29 -0.38 -23.20
N LEU A 208 -3.44 -0.54 -22.53
CA LEU A 208 -4.75 -0.80 -23.09
C LEU A 208 -5.05 0.06 -24.34
N TYR A 209 -5.28 1.37 -24.21
CA TYR A 209 -5.69 2.18 -25.36
C TYR A 209 -4.63 2.21 -26.47
N LYS A 210 -3.36 2.41 -26.10
CA LYS A 210 -2.24 2.42 -27.07
C LYS A 210 -2.06 1.07 -27.78
N GLY A 211 -2.47 -0.03 -27.15
CA GLY A 211 -2.50 -1.38 -27.71
C GLY A 211 -3.81 -1.77 -28.41
N GLY A 212 -4.78 -0.84 -28.53
CA GLY A 212 -6.09 -1.10 -29.15
C GLY A 212 -7.02 -1.97 -28.31
N LYS A 213 -6.79 -2.07 -27.01
CA LYS A 213 -7.57 -2.83 -26.04
C LYS A 213 -8.17 -1.82 -25.07
N HIS A 214 -9.46 -1.55 -25.08
CA HIS A 214 -10.03 -0.51 -24.21
C HIS A 214 -11.45 -0.87 -23.81
N TRP A 215 -11.94 -0.18 -22.78
CA TRP A 215 -13.37 -0.16 -22.50
C TRP A 215 -14.11 0.62 -23.59
N ASP A 216 -15.36 0.25 -23.82
CA ASP A 216 -16.23 0.93 -24.77
C ASP A 216 -17.64 1.12 -24.17
N GLU A 217 -18.44 1.92 -24.86
CA GLU A 217 -19.80 2.31 -24.46
C GLU A 217 -20.79 1.14 -24.36
N THR A 218 -20.43 -0.06 -24.83
CA THR A 218 -21.30 -1.25 -24.80
C THR A 218 -21.03 -2.15 -23.60
N MET A 219 -19.94 -1.92 -22.86
CA MET A 219 -19.59 -2.71 -21.69
C MET A 219 -20.52 -2.40 -20.53
N THR A 220 -21.22 -3.43 -20.05
CA THR A 220 -22.05 -3.36 -18.84
C THR A 220 -21.29 -3.70 -17.56
N GLU A 221 -20.06 -4.20 -17.70
CA GLU A 221 -19.12 -4.48 -16.62
C GLU A 221 -17.71 -4.15 -17.13
N ALA A 222 -17.05 -3.21 -16.46
CA ALA A 222 -15.68 -2.78 -16.76
C ALA A 222 -14.80 -3.01 -15.53
N ALA A 223 -14.45 -4.29 -15.32
CA ALA A 223 -13.67 -4.75 -14.20
C ALA A 223 -12.21 -4.30 -14.31
N LEU A 224 -11.78 -3.48 -13.35
CA LEU A 224 -10.41 -3.18 -12.98
C LEU A 224 -10.04 -4.02 -11.75
N LEU A 225 -8.95 -4.75 -11.81
CA LEU A 225 -8.44 -5.53 -10.69
C LEU A 225 -7.14 -4.92 -10.19
N VAL A 226 -7.18 -4.42 -8.95
CA VAL A 226 -6.03 -3.85 -8.23
C VAL A 226 -5.45 -4.93 -7.33
N MET A 227 -4.14 -5.11 -7.39
CA MET A 227 -3.41 -6.17 -6.69
C MET A 227 -2.29 -5.58 -5.84
N ARG A 228 -2.20 -6.05 -4.59
CA ARG A 228 -1.01 -5.81 -3.76
C ARG A 228 0.05 -6.88 -4.01
N TRP A 229 1.11 -6.50 -4.71
CA TRP A 229 2.25 -7.37 -4.98
C TRP A 229 3.30 -7.32 -3.88
N GLY A 230 4.02 -8.43 -3.75
CA GLY A 230 5.25 -8.51 -2.97
C GLY A 230 5.07 -8.37 -1.47
N ALA A 231 3.96 -8.87 -0.91
CA ALA A 231 3.74 -8.91 0.53
C ALA A 231 4.95 -9.56 1.25
N GLN A 232 5.48 -8.87 2.25
CA GLN A 232 6.61 -9.32 3.08
C GLN A 232 6.21 -9.54 4.55
N ASN A 233 4.94 -9.27 4.87
CA ASN A 233 4.35 -9.39 6.20
C ASN A 233 2.83 -9.50 6.09
N ASP A 234 2.17 -9.99 7.13
CA ASP A 234 0.71 -9.90 7.24
C ASP A 234 0.31 -8.44 7.37
N SER A 235 -0.69 -8.03 6.59
CA SER A 235 -1.06 -6.63 6.45
C SER A 235 -2.44 -6.48 5.84
N ASN A 236 -3.14 -5.38 6.14
CA ASN A 236 -4.29 -4.98 5.33
C ASN A 236 -3.82 -4.19 4.11
N PHE A 237 -4.70 -4.06 3.13
CA PHE A 237 -4.43 -3.31 1.90
C PHE A 237 -5.48 -2.22 1.72
N TYR A 238 -5.06 -1.01 1.36
CA TYR A 238 -5.97 0.12 1.19
C TYR A 238 -5.83 0.71 -0.20
N ILE A 239 -6.93 1.23 -0.71
CA ILE A 239 -6.94 2.09 -1.90
C ILE A 239 -7.72 3.37 -1.60
N ASP A 240 -7.28 4.45 -2.23
CA ASP A 240 -7.90 5.77 -2.14
C ASP A 240 -7.61 6.60 -3.39
N ASN A 241 -8.26 7.76 -3.51
CA ASN A 241 -8.00 8.78 -4.53
C ASN A 241 -8.07 8.25 -5.97
N ILE A 242 -9.09 7.45 -6.28
CA ILE A 242 -9.21 6.85 -7.61
C ILE A 242 -9.69 7.91 -8.62
N VAL A 243 -8.92 8.15 -9.68
CA VAL A 243 -9.24 9.11 -10.75
C VAL A 243 -9.12 8.44 -12.11
N PHE A 244 -10.08 8.70 -13.00
CA PHE A 244 -10.07 8.27 -14.39
C PHE A 244 -9.78 9.46 -15.30
N TYR A 245 -8.87 9.32 -16.26
CA TYR A 245 -8.51 10.40 -17.18
C TYR A 245 -8.75 10.05 -18.64
N ASP A 246 -9.04 11.07 -19.46
CA ASP A 246 -9.14 10.98 -20.91
C ASP A 246 -7.77 11.08 -21.63
N GLU A 247 -7.78 11.19 -22.97
CA GLU A 247 -6.55 11.24 -23.77
C GLU A 247 -5.75 12.54 -23.64
N ASP A 248 -6.42 13.61 -23.21
CA ASP A 248 -5.84 14.91 -22.99
C ASP A 248 -5.34 15.07 -21.54
N GLY A 249 -5.58 14.07 -20.69
CA GLY A 249 -5.23 14.08 -19.27
C GLY A 249 -6.23 14.82 -18.40
N ASN A 250 -7.47 15.03 -18.86
CA ASN A 250 -8.53 15.59 -18.03
C ASN A 250 -9.24 14.48 -17.25
N SER A 251 -9.48 14.74 -15.97
CA SER A 251 -10.27 13.85 -15.09
C SER A 251 -11.73 13.76 -15.57
N LEU A 252 -12.27 12.55 -15.61
CA LEU A 252 -13.64 12.25 -16.01
C LEU A 252 -14.59 12.31 -14.79
N PRO A 253 -15.81 12.85 -14.95
CA PRO A 253 -16.75 12.98 -13.84
C PRO A 253 -17.33 11.63 -13.41
N ILE A 254 -17.35 11.40 -12.09
CA ILE A 254 -17.96 10.22 -11.49
C ILE A 254 -19.48 10.36 -11.48
N ASN A 255 -20.15 9.34 -11.98
CA ASN A 255 -21.59 9.18 -12.01
C ASN A 255 -21.91 7.80 -11.41
N LEU A 256 -21.99 7.75 -10.08
CA LEU A 256 -22.42 6.55 -9.38
C LEU A 256 -23.80 6.14 -9.87
N SER A 257 -23.88 5.03 -10.59
CA SER A 257 -25.17 4.49 -11.02
C SER A 257 -25.92 3.97 -9.78
N GLU A 258 -27.12 4.49 -9.51
CA GLU A 258 -27.99 3.94 -8.47
C GLU A 258 -28.45 2.54 -8.89
N GLY A 259 -27.64 1.53 -8.58
CA GLY A 259 -27.81 0.22 -9.19
C GLY A 259 -27.07 -0.94 -8.53
N SER A 260 -26.75 -0.88 -7.23
CA SER A 260 -26.50 -2.08 -6.40
C SER A 260 -26.39 -1.73 -4.91
N ALA A 261 -27.39 -1.03 -4.37
CA ALA A 261 -27.46 -0.68 -2.95
C ALA A 261 -28.52 -1.51 -2.20
N GLU A 262 -28.63 -2.81 -2.51
CA GLU A 262 -29.12 -3.76 -1.52
C GLU A 262 -27.95 -4.66 -1.14
N PRO A 263 -27.51 -4.67 0.13
CA PRO A 263 -26.54 -5.64 0.58
C PRO A 263 -27.08 -7.02 0.22
N THR A 264 -26.24 -7.85 -0.37
CA THR A 264 -26.66 -9.23 -0.61
C THR A 264 -27.01 -9.87 0.74
N PRO A 265 -27.93 -10.84 0.82
CA PRO A 265 -28.21 -11.57 2.06
C PRO A 265 -26.94 -12.21 2.68
N GLN A 266 -25.88 -12.33 1.89
CA GLN A 266 -24.58 -12.84 2.28
C GLN A 266 -23.68 -11.77 2.90
N GLU A 267 -23.78 -10.50 2.49
CA GLU A 267 -23.13 -9.35 3.15
C GLU A 267 -23.84 -8.95 4.45
N GLU A 268 -25.19 -8.99 4.49
CA GLU A 268 -25.92 -8.83 5.76
C GLU A 268 -25.56 -9.96 6.73
N ALA A 269 -25.49 -11.21 6.26
CA ALA A 269 -25.09 -12.33 7.10
C ALA A 269 -23.62 -12.25 7.54
N ALA A 270 -22.72 -11.73 6.71
CA ALA A 270 -21.32 -11.52 7.08
C ALA A 270 -21.17 -10.42 8.14
N ALA A 271 -21.90 -9.31 8.00
CA ALA A 271 -21.95 -8.24 9.00
C ALA A 271 -22.55 -8.72 10.34
N ASP A 272 -23.63 -9.50 10.29
CA ASP A 272 -24.28 -10.07 11.47
C ASP A 272 -23.40 -11.12 12.18
N VAL A 273 -22.61 -11.89 11.42
CA VAL A 273 -21.60 -12.81 11.97
C VAL A 273 -20.41 -12.04 12.57
N LEU A 274 -19.95 -10.95 11.95
CA LEU A 274 -18.85 -10.13 12.47
C LEU A 274 -19.24 -9.41 13.77
N ASP A 275 -20.47 -8.88 13.87
CA ASP A 275 -21.02 -8.30 15.12
C ASP A 275 -21.13 -9.37 16.23
N GLN A 276 -21.54 -10.59 15.88
CA GLN A 276 -21.57 -11.72 16.82
C GLN A 276 -20.17 -12.17 17.26
N ILE A 277 -19.17 -12.18 16.37
CA ILE A 277 -17.78 -12.56 16.70
C ILE A 277 -17.14 -11.51 17.61
N THR A 278 -17.25 -10.22 17.27
CA THR A 278 -16.72 -9.12 18.09
C THR A 278 -17.41 -9.05 19.46
N GLY A 279 -18.73 -9.29 19.52
CA GLY A 279 -19.45 -9.46 20.78
C GLY A 279 -18.97 -10.68 21.59
N ALA A 280 -18.63 -11.79 20.94
CA ALA A 280 -18.13 -12.99 21.61
C ALA A 280 -16.69 -12.84 22.12
N GLU A 281 -15.82 -12.12 21.41
CA GLU A 281 -14.46 -11.80 21.85
C GLU A 281 -14.47 -10.86 23.06
N GLY A 282 -15.33 -9.83 23.06
CA GLY A 282 -15.52 -8.97 24.23
C GLY A 282 -16.02 -9.73 25.46
N LEU A 283 -16.95 -10.68 25.28
CA LEU A 283 -17.40 -11.57 26.35
C LEU A 283 -16.29 -12.51 26.85
N ALA A 284 -15.42 -12.99 25.96
CA ALA A 284 -14.28 -13.83 26.34
C ALA A 284 -13.23 -13.06 27.14
N GLU A 285 -12.96 -11.80 26.80
CA GLU A 285 -12.11 -10.91 27.60
C GLU A 285 -12.71 -10.61 28.97
N GLU A 286 -14.01 -10.32 29.05
CA GLU A 286 -14.69 -10.04 30.32
C GLU A 286 -14.67 -11.27 31.25
N VAL A 287 -14.95 -12.47 30.72
CA VAL A 287 -14.87 -13.72 31.47
C VAL A 287 -13.44 -14.02 31.93
N ASN A 288 -12.43 -13.78 31.10
CA ASN A 288 -11.03 -13.96 31.49
C ASN A 288 -10.62 -12.97 32.59
N ALA A 289 -11.05 -11.70 32.50
CA ALA A 289 -10.79 -10.70 33.52
C ALA A 289 -11.45 -11.06 34.86
N GLU A 290 -12.70 -11.54 34.85
CA GLU A 290 -13.42 -11.95 36.06
C GLU A 290 -12.81 -13.24 36.67
N MET A 291 -12.38 -14.18 35.83
CA MET A 291 -11.66 -15.38 36.26
C MET A 291 -10.32 -15.03 36.91
N GLN A 292 -9.56 -14.10 36.34
CA GLN A 292 -8.28 -13.68 36.91
C GLN A 292 -8.47 -12.98 38.26
N ASN A 293 -9.47 -12.11 38.39
CA ASN A 293 -9.83 -11.48 39.66
C ASN A 293 -10.20 -12.51 40.74
N THR A 294 -10.95 -13.56 40.35
CA THR A 294 -11.29 -14.68 41.24
C THR A 294 -10.04 -15.43 41.69
N ILE A 295 -9.10 -15.73 40.77
CA ILE A 295 -7.83 -16.39 41.08
C ILE A 295 -7.02 -15.55 42.08
N ASP A 296 -6.91 -14.24 41.85
CA ASP A 296 -6.15 -13.34 42.73
C ASP A 296 -6.76 -13.25 44.12
N THR A 297 -8.10 -13.24 44.21
CA THR A 297 -8.84 -13.27 45.47
C THR A 297 -8.58 -14.56 46.25
N VAL A 298 -8.59 -15.71 45.57
CA VAL A 298 -8.31 -17.02 46.19
C VAL A 298 -6.86 -17.10 46.67
N ASN A 299 -5.91 -16.64 45.86
CA ASN A 299 -4.49 -16.61 46.24
C ASN A 299 -4.26 -15.72 47.47
N THR A 300 -4.87 -14.54 47.51
CA THR A 300 -4.82 -13.65 48.68
C THR A 300 -5.41 -14.31 49.93
N ALA A 301 -6.51 -15.04 49.80
CA ALA A 301 -7.11 -15.77 50.92
C ALA A 301 -6.19 -16.91 51.42
N LEU A 302 -5.53 -17.62 50.51
CA LEU A 302 -4.57 -18.69 50.86
C LEU A 302 -3.34 -18.13 51.57
N GLU A 303 -2.76 -17.03 51.09
CA GLU A 303 -1.63 -16.36 51.75
C GLU A 303 -1.99 -15.92 53.17
N ASN A 304 -3.19 -15.35 53.36
CA ASN A 304 -3.68 -14.96 54.70
C ASN A 304 -3.86 -16.16 55.63
N ILE A 305 -4.28 -17.32 55.11
CA ILE A 305 -4.39 -18.56 55.88
C ILE A 305 -2.99 -19.09 56.27
N GLU A 306 -2.02 -19.04 55.36
CA GLU A 306 -0.64 -19.45 55.64
C GLU A 306 0.03 -18.55 56.69
N ILE A 307 -0.19 -17.23 56.61
CA ILE A 307 0.28 -16.27 57.63
C ILE A 307 -0.36 -16.58 58.99
N ALA A 308 -1.68 -16.77 59.03
CA ALA A 308 -2.38 -17.10 60.27
C ALA A 308 -2.01 -18.48 60.86
N ALA A 309 -1.61 -19.43 60.02
CA ALA A 309 -1.12 -20.74 60.46
C ALA A 309 0.29 -20.64 61.07
N ASN A 310 1.14 -19.76 60.54
CA ASN A 310 2.48 -19.52 61.06
C ASN A 310 2.50 -18.69 62.36
N ASP A 311 1.53 -17.77 62.55
CA ASP A 311 1.41 -16.98 63.78
C ASP A 311 0.84 -17.77 64.98
N ASN A 312 0.20 -18.92 64.76
CA ASN A 312 -0.34 -19.79 65.83
C ASN A 312 0.62 -20.93 66.24
N GLY A 313 1.87 -20.88 65.77
CA GLY A 313 2.91 -21.89 65.99
C GLY A 313 3.95 -21.59 67.07
N GLU A 314 3.79 -20.53 67.87
CA GLU A 314 4.62 -20.23 69.06
C GLU A 314 3.96 -20.64 70.39
#